data_AF-A0A5A9Z0M8-F1
#
_entry.id   AF-A0A5A9Z0M8-F1
#
_cell.length_a   1.000
_cell.length_b   1.000
_cell.length_c   1.000
_cell.angle_alpha   90.00
_cell.angle_beta   90.00
_cell.angle_gamma   90.00
#
_symmetry.space_group_name_H-M   'P 1'
#
loop_
_entity.id
_entity.type
_entity.pdbx_description
1 polymer ?
#
loop_
_entity_poly.entity_id
_entity_poly.type
_entity_poly.pdbx_seq_one_letter_code
_entity_poly.pdbx_strand_id
1 'polypeptide(L)' 'MSIFKVFARDGSITLVIRARCISCARQLAAERSPAAEFALWVNKELSGVEWMPSPEAAGYLSDGKTGIIERVHA' A
#
# COMPACT_ATOMS: atom_id res chain seq x y z
N MET A 1 -1.55 -4.30 13.97
CA MET A 1 -2.02 -3.44 12.86
C MET A 1 -2.05 -4.28 11.60
N SER A 2 -3.11 -4.19 10.82
CA SER A 2 -3.27 -4.98 9.59
C SER A 2 -2.32 -4.50 8.50
N ILE A 3 -1.99 -5.41 7.59
CA ILE A 3 -1.22 -5.10 6.38
C ILE A 3 -2.21 -5.00 5.22
N PHE A 4 -2.03 -3.99 4.39
CA PHE A 4 -2.83 -3.70 3.23
C PHE A 4 -1.95 -3.60 2.00
N LYS A 5 -2.44 -4.11 0.87
CA LYS A 5 -1.87 -3.88 -0.44
C LYS A 5 -2.58 -2.67 -1.04
N VAL A 6 -1.84 -1.61 -1.33
CA VAL A 6 -2.32 -0.45 -2.10
C VAL A 6 -1.77 -0.58 -3.50
N PHE A 7 -2.61 -0.46 -4.53
CA PHE A 7 -2.16 -0.67 -5.91
C PHE A 7 -2.80 0.35 -6.84
N ALA A 8 -2.04 0.76 -7.85
CA ALA A 8 -2.55 1.53 -8.97
C ALA A 8 -3.43 0.59 -9.82
N ARG A 9 -4.61 1.06 -10.24
CA ARG A 9 -5.54 0.23 -11.04
C ARG A 9 -5.02 -0.06 -12.44
N ASP A 10 -4.10 0.76 -12.94
CA ASP A 10 -3.35 0.52 -14.17
C ASP A 10 -2.26 -0.56 -14.02
N GLY A 11 -2.06 -1.10 -12.81
CA GLY A 11 -1.06 -2.12 -12.50
C GLY A 11 0.37 -1.60 -12.44
N SER A 12 0.60 -0.29 -12.58
CA SER A 12 1.94 0.29 -12.70
C SER A 12 2.77 0.20 -11.41
N ILE A 13 2.09 0.29 -10.25
CA ILE A 13 2.72 0.39 -8.94
C ILE A 13 1.87 -0.35 -7.92
N THR A 14 2.54 -1.08 -7.03
CA THR A 14 1.95 -1.71 -5.85
C THR A 14 2.79 -1.37 -4.63
N LEU A 15 2.12 -1.11 -3.51
CA LEU A 15 2.68 -0.79 -2.20
C LEU A 15 2.10 -1.74 -1.15
N VAL A 16 2.93 -2.12 -0.17
CA VAL A 16 2.48 -2.89 1.00
C VAL A 16 2.63 -2.04 2.25
N ILE A 17 1.50 -1.77 2.89
CA ILE A 17 1.38 -0.74 3.92
C ILE A 17 0.73 -1.33 5.17
N ARG A 18 1.40 -1.13 6.32
CA ARG A 18 0.83 -1.44 7.62
C ARG A 18 0.00 -0.26 8.13
N ALA A 19 -1.30 -0.44 8.31
CA ALA A 19 -2.22 0.61 8.72
C ALA A 19 -3.30 0.11 9.71
N ARG A 20 -4.07 1.03 10.28
CA ARG A 20 -5.19 0.68 11.18
C ARG A 20 -6.45 0.29 10.41
N CYS A 21 -6.65 0.86 9.22
CA CYS A 21 -7.79 0.59 8.35
C CYS A 21 -7.44 0.93 6.89
N ILE A 22 -8.39 0.66 5.98
CA ILE A 22 -8.29 0.93 4.54
C ILE A 22 -8.01 2.42 4.26
N SER A 23 -8.73 3.32 4.93
CA SER A 23 -8.53 4.77 4.74
C SER A 23 -7.14 5.23 5.18
N CYS A 24 -6.64 4.71 6.31
CA CYS A 24 -5.28 4.99 6.78
C CYS A 24 -4.21 4.45 5.83
N ALA A 25 -4.42 3.28 5.21
CA ALA A 25 -3.47 2.74 4.25
C ALA A 25 -3.32 3.65 3.03
N ARG A 26 -4.44 4.18 2.52
CA ARG A 26 -4.45 5.14 1.41
C ARG A 26 -3.76 6.46 1.76
N GLN A 27 -4.08 7.02 2.93
CA GLN A 27 -3.44 8.24 3.40
C GLN A 27 -1.92 8.05 3.54
N LEU A 28 -1.48 6.94 4.15
CA LEU A 28 -0.06 6.66 4.32
C LEU A 28 0.66 6.42 2.97
N ALA A 29 -0.03 5.85 1.97
CA ALA A 29 0.49 5.74 0.61
C ALA A 29 0.74 7.13 0.01
N ALA A 30 -0.22 8.05 0.12
CA ALA A 30 -0.11 9.41 -0.40
C ALA A 30 0.98 10.22 0.31
N GLU A 31 1.09 10.10 1.64
CA GLU A 31 2.08 10.84 2.45
C GLU A 31 3.52 10.36 2.24
N ARG A 32 3.72 9.07 1.96
CA ARG A 32 5.07 8.47 1.87
C ARG A 32 5.59 8.31 0.45
N SER A 33 4.73 8.40 -0.55
CA SER A 33 5.12 8.29 -1.96
C SER A 33 5.57 9.63 -2.54
N PRO A 34 6.25 9.64 -3.70
CA PRO A 34 6.61 10.88 -4.38
C PRO A 34 5.39 11.77 -4.69
N ALA A 35 5.60 13.08 -4.77
CA ALA A 35 4.53 14.06 -5.02
C ALA A 35 3.72 13.78 -6.30
N ALA A 36 4.37 13.23 -7.34
CA ALA A 36 3.70 12.84 -8.59
C ALA A 36 2.64 11.74 -8.40
N GLU A 37 2.80 10.88 -7.40
CA GLU A 37 1.89 9.78 -7.11
C GLU A 37 0.81 10.15 -6.08
N PHE A 38 0.90 11.34 -5.47
CA PHE A 38 -0.09 11.79 -4.49
C PHE A 38 -1.52 11.74 -5.05
N ALA A 39 -1.71 12.28 -6.27
CA ALA A 39 -3.00 12.30 -6.95
C ALA A 39 -3.54 10.89 -7.27
N LEU A 40 -2.64 9.95 -7.59
CA LEU A 40 -2.96 8.54 -7.81
C LEU A 40 -3.50 7.90 -6.53
N TRP A 41 -2.76 8.04 -5.42
CA TRP A 41 -3.11 7.38 -4.16
C TRP A 41 -4.37 7.95 -3.53
N VAL A 42 -4.62 9.26 -3.60
CA VAL A 42 -5.86 9.84 -3.04
C VAL A 42 -7.12 9.50 -3.86
N ASN A 43 -6.98 9.20 -5.16
CA ASN A 43 -8.11 8.90 -6.04
C ASN A 43 -8.50 7.40 -5.98
N LYS A 44 -9.74 7.10 -5.58
CA LYS A 44 -10.29 5.72 -5.47
C LYS A 44 -10.55 5.04 -6.82
N GLU A 45 -10.70 5.83 -7.88
CA GLU A 45 -10.87 5.35 -9.25
C GLU A 45 -9.53 4.94 -9.85
N LEU A 46 -8.43 5.55 -9.39
CA LEU A 46 -7.09 5.26 -9.88
C LEU A 46 -6.31 4.30 -8.97
N SER A 47 -6.70 4.15 -7.70
CA SER A 47 -6.05 3.25 -6.74
C SER A 47 -7.01 2.32 -5.98
N GLY A 48 -6.59 1.08 -5.78
CA GLY A 48 -7.22 0.07 -4.94
C GLY A 48 -6.48 -0.14 -3.62
N VAL A 49 -7.21 -0.63 -2.61
CA VAL A 49 -6.64 -1.04 -1.32
C VAL A 49 -7.28 -2.35 -0.91
N GLU A 50 -6.46 -3.36 -0.65
CA GLU A 50 -6.89 -4.69 -0.25
C GLU A 50 -6.26 -5.06 1.09
N TRP A 51 -7.05 -5.66 1.97
CA TRP A 51 -6.51 -6.25 3.19
C TRP A 51 -5.77 -7.54 2.86
N MET A 52 -4.59 -7.72 3.45
CA MET A 52 -3.82 -8.96 3.32
C MET A 52 -4.13 -9.86 4.53
N PRO A 53 -4.85 -10.98 4.35
CA PRO A 53 -5.23 -11.87 5.46
C PRO A 53 -4.08 -12.69 6.03
N SER A 54 -3.07 -13.01 5.21
CA SER A 54 -1.90 -13.78 5.61
C SER A 54 -0.62 -13.13 5.07
N PRO A 55 -0.25 -11.96 5.59
CA PRO A 55 0.94 -11.23 5.13
C PRO A 55 2.23 -12.05 5.28
N GLU A 56 2.32 -12.92 6.29
CA GLU A 56 3.46 -13.81 6.52
C GLU A 56 3.64 -14.83 5.39
N ALA A 57 2.55 -15.32 4.80
CA ALA A 57 2.60 -16.23 3.65
C ALA A 57 3.18 -15.54 2.40
N ALA A 58 3.09 -14.22 2.32
CA ALA A 58 3.71 -13.39 1.29
C ALA A 58 5.07 -12.81 1.73
N GLY A 59 5.64 -13.27 2.86
CA GLY A 59 6.94 -12.84 3.36
C GLY A 59 6.93 -11.51 4.13
N TYR A 60 5.76 -10.91 4.38
CA TYR A 60 5.63 -9.68 5.15
C TYR A 60 5.46 -10.00 6.64
N LEU A 61 6.55 -9.99 7.39
CA LEU A 61 6.55 -10.33 8.81
C LEU A 61 5.96 -9.23 9.72
N SER A 62 5.37 -9.65 10.83
CA SER A 62 4.69 -8.82 11.84
C SER A 62 5.66 -7.99 12.71
N ASP A 63 6.93 -8.37 12.78
CA ASP A 63 7.99 -7.86 13.66
C ASP A 63 8.81 -6.67 13.11
N GLY A 64 8.46 -6.17 11.93
CA GLY A 64 8.69 -4.76 11.61
C GLY A 64 9.88 -4.48 10.70
N LYS A 65 9.56 -4.39 9.40
CA LYS A 65 10.03 -3.24 8.65
C LYS A 65 8.90 -2.22 8.59
N THR A 66 9.19 -1.00 9.03
CA THR A 66 8.40 0.20 8.75
C THR A 66 8.01 0.14 7.28
N GLY A 67 6.72 -0.11 6.96
CA GLY A 67 6.22 -0.43 5.62
C GLY A 67 7.04 0.28 4.55
N ILE A 68 8.06 -0.41 4.05
CA ILE A 68 8.93 0.14 3.03
C ILE A 68 8.11 0.00 1.77
N ILE A 69 7.99 1.13 1.08
CA ILE A 69 7.44 1.24 -0.27
C ILE A 69 8.32 0.36 -1.15
N GLU A 70 8.00 -0.92 -1.23
CA GLU A 70 8.64 -1.80 -2.17
C GLU A 70 7.86 -1.71 -3.47
N ARG A 71 8.44 -0.99 -4.43
CA ARG A 71 7.91 -0.92 -5.78
C ARG A 71 8.14 -2.27 -6.45
N VAL A 72 7.13 -3.13 -6.39
CA VAL A 72 7.14 -4.38 -7.15
C VAL A 72 6.81 -4.02 -8.60
N HIS A 73 7.83 -3.98 -9.46
CA HIS A 73 7.64 -3.91 -10.90
C HIS A 73 7.17 -5.28 -11.40
N ALA A 74 6.08 -5.29 -12.18
CA ALA A 74 5.65 -6.46 -12.97
C ALA A 74 6.62 -6.71 -14.13
#